data_AF-A0A8J8Y321-F1
#
_entry.id   AF-A0A8J8Y321-F1
#
_cell.length_a   1.000
_cell.length_b   1.000
_cell.length_c   1.000
_cell.angle_alpha   90.00
_cell.angle_beta   90.00
_cell.angle_gamma   90.00
#
_symmetry.space_group_name_H-M   'P 1'
#
loop_
_entity.id
_entity.type
_entity.pdbx_description
1 polymer ?
#
loop_
_entity_poly.entity_id
_entity_poly.type
_entity_poly.pdbx_seq_one_letter_code
_entity_poly.pdbx_strand_id
1 'polypeptide(L)'
;MAAAAAGWADLPLDMLDEVIARLPIPGDRARLAAVCRAWRSAAREVVSHLPWIVLPYGTACTAGHGAACSAFRIPGFPDDTTCLGAAYDCWLALDRTDDVVRRTPFRDTGRFVRGEWEEVVYSRPDVNHKHVYALHNPFSNVTVPLPDLDAVIGHVAETFRVLKVLMRSPAPDDLIAVTTNSWNCNVILCRPGKGTCVLPYYRVVDVAFLGGDTLYGITSGEELIAFHLGEDDIPDVTKIELVIKNPLACYYYECGWVWPEEVLVDYTSNEEDDYYYTDEEEDPEDINEEEAADDEPADQQALEDSFNGDEMVSDNEVLGAKDKDLLLTGRYLVQSLSGELLLVRHHRRACPHCLGRTCNLEVFKADFSAGKWVAAGLAKDEAIFLSRSHSKCARARRGIRQGFVYYTTRINDVFDTTSSTVRAITVGWPRLCVAEKSGWFFPPELVV
;
A
#
# COMPACT_ATOMS: atom_id res chain seq x y z
N MET A 1 -14.24 0.99 -61.90
CA MET A 1 -14.63 1.56 -60.59
C MET A 1 -13.44 1.40 -59.67
N ALA A 2 -12.80 2.51 -59.28
CA ALA A 2 -11.78 2.46 -58.24
C ALA A 2 -12.47 2.14 -56.91
N ALA A 3 -12.00 1.12 -56.20
CA ALA A 3 -12.45 0.87 -54.84
C ALA A 3 -12.15 2.12 -54.00
N ALA A 4 -13.17 2.70 -53.37
CA ALA A 4 -12.95 3.77 -52.40
C ALA A 4 -12.00 3.21 -51.35
N ALA A 5 -10.86 3.88 -51.13
CA ALA A 5 -9.94 3.48 -50.10
C ALA A 5 -10.68 3.53 -48.76
N ALA A 6 -10.82 2.37 -48.10
CA ALA A 6 -11.43 2.29 -46.78
C ALA A 6 -10.70 3.25 -45.85
N GLY A 7 -11.41 4.24 -45.32
CA GLY A 7 -10.85 5.24 -44.42
C GLY A 7 -10.79 4.69 -43.00
N TRP A 8 -10.02 5.33 -42.12
CA TRP A 8 -10.02 4.99 -40.69
C TRP A 8 -11.42 5.01 -40.05
N ALA A 9 -12.36 5.78 -40.62
CA ALA A 9 -13.75 5.82 -40.17
C ALA A 9 -14.53 4.52 -40.42
N ASP A 10 -14.06 3.64 -41.31
CA ASP A 10 -14.73 2.39 -41.70
C ASP A 10 -14.23 1.17 -40.88
N LEU A 11 -13.39 1.41 -39.86
CA LEU A 11 -12.89 0.34 -39.00
C LEU A 11 -14.05 -0.28 -38.20
N PRO A 12 -14.20 -1.62 -38.21
CA PRO A 12 -15.20 -2.32 -37.39
C PRO A 12 -15.09 -1.97 -35.88
N LEU A 13 -16.24 -1.83 -35.22
CA LEU A 13 -16.32 -1.42 -33.80
C LEU A 13 -15.65 -2.41 -32.85
N ASP A 14 -15.72 -3.71 -33.15
CA ASP A 14 -15.04 -4.77 -32.40
C ASP A 14 -13.51 -4.63 -32.43
N MET A 15 -12.94 -4.28 -33.58
CA MET A 15 -11.51 -3.99 -33.69
C MET A 15 -11.13 -2.67 -32.98
N LEU A 16 -12.00 -1.66 -33.05
CA LEU A 16 -11.77 -0.38 -32.39
C LEU A 16 -11.84 -0.52 -30.87
N ASP A 17 -12.78 -1.30 -30.35
CA ASP A 17 -12.89 -1.67 -28.93
C ASP A 17 -11.63 -2.39 -28.45
N GLU A 18 -11.10 -3.30 -29.28
CA GLU A 18 -9.83 -3.99 -29.02
C GLU A 18 -8.62 -3.06 -28.99
N VAL A 19 -8.58 -2.03 -29.83
CA VAL A 19 -7.52 -1.01 -29.80
C VAL A 19 -7.66 -0.13 -28.56
N ILE A 20 -8.86 0.36 -28.26
CA ILE A 20 -9.11 1.22 -27.09
C ILE A 20 -8.82 0.47 -25.77
N ALA A 21 -9.14 -0.82 -25.70
CA ALA A 21 -8.82 -1.67 -24.57
C ALA A 21 -7.31 -1.78 -24.31
N ARG A 22 -6.47 -1.64 -25.34
CA ARG A 22 -5.01 -1.66 -25.26
C ARG A 22 -4.36 -0.30 -25.03
N LEU A 23 -5.16 0.78 -24.92
CA LEU A 23 -4.66 2.13 -24.63
C LEU A 23 -5.02 2.50 -23.18
N PRO A 24 -4.22 2.09 -22.20
CA PRO A 24 -4.50 2.37 -20.80
C PRO A 24 -4.30 3.85 -20.48
N ILE A 25 -3.38 4.53 -21.18
CA ILE A 25 -3.00 5.92 -20.93
C ILE A 25 -4.07 6.88 -21.51
N PRO A 26 -4.66 7.79 -20.70
CA PRO A 26 -5.64 8.79 -21.15
C PRO A 26 -5.16 9.65 -22.31
N GLY A 27 -3.87 10.00 -22.35
CA GLY A 27 -3.27 10.73 -23.46
C GLY A 27 -3.37 9.98 -24.80
N ASP A 28 -3.19 8.66 -24.81
CA ASP A 28 -3.35 7.85 -26.02
C ASP A 28 -4.82 7.78 -26.47
N ARG A 29 -5.74 7.73 -25.51
CA ARG A 29 -7.18 7.78 -25.80
C ARG A 29 -7.59 9.14 -26.36
N ALA A 30 -7.02 10.24 -25.85
CA ALA A 30 -7.25 11.57 -26.40
C ALA A 30 -6.74 11.68 -27.85
N ARG A 31 -5.54 11.10 -28.13
CA ARG A 31 -5.01 10.98 -29.49
C ARG A 31 -5.92 10.13 -30.39
N LEU A 32 -6.44 9.02 -29.88
CA LEU A 32 -7.40 8.16 -30.59
C LEU A 32 -8.70 8.92 -30.90
N ALA A 33 -9.23 9.66 -29.94
CA ALA A 33 -10.43 10.49 -30.10
C ALA A 33 -10.24 11.68 -31.08
N ALA A 34 -8.99 12.01 -31.42
CA ALA A 34 -8.66 13.05 -32.39
C ALA A 34 -8.67 12.53 -33.84
N VAL A 35 -8.66 11.21 -34.08
CA VAL A 35 -8.56 10.61 -35.43
C VAL A 35 -9.77 10.98 -36.31
N CYS A 36 -10.98 10.67 -35.87
CA CYS A 36 -12.21 11.03 -36.57
C CYS A 36 -13.43 10.99 -35.62
N ARG A 37 -14.61 11.39 -36.10
CA ARG A 37 -15.86 11.39 -35.29
C ARG A 37 -16.27 10.00 -34.82
N ALA A 38 -16.12 8.97 -35.65
CA ALA A 38 -16.45 7.59 -35.29
C ALA A 38 -15.54 7.09 -34.14
N TRP A 39 -14.24 7.36 -34.24
CA TRP A 39 -13.25 7.01 -33.23
C TRP A 39 -13.46 7.77 -31.92
N ARG A 40 -13.83 9.05 -31.99
CA ARG A 40 -14.23 9.83 -30.81
C ARG A 40 -15.47 9.25 -30.13
N SER A 41 -16.45 8.81 -30.90
CA SER A 41 -17.68 8.21 -30.36
C SER A 41 -17.36 6.89 -29.65
N ALA A 42 -16.59 6.01 -30.27
CA ALA A 42 -16.15 4.75 -29.66
C ALA A 42 -15.28 4.99 -28.42
N ALA A 43 -14.32 5.93 -28.51
CA ALA A 43 -13.50 6.32 -27.38
C ALA A 43 -14.33 6.77 -26.18
N ARG A 44 -15.40 7.57 -26.42
CA ARG A 44 -16.35 8.06 -25.40
C ARG A 44 -17.23 6.95 -24.81
N GLU A 45 -17.68 6.00 -25.62
CA GLU A 45 -18.46 4.87 -25.09
C GLU A 45 -17.59 3.96 -24.21
N VAL A 46 -16.30 3.81 -24.49
CA VAL A 46 -15.36 2.96 -23.74
C VAL A 46 -14.71 3.70 -22.53
N VAL A 47 -15.12 4.93 -22.22
CA VAL A 47 -14.64 5.69 -21.03
C VAL A 47 -15.30 5.18 -19.75
N SER A 48 -14.89 4.00 -19.31
CA SER A 48 -14.76 3.75 -17.88
C SER A 48 -13.38 3.13 -17.70
N HIS A 49 -12.48 3.90 -17.10
CA HIS A 49 -11.13 3.44 -16.84
C HIS A 49 -11.21 2.31 -15.81
N LEU A 50 -10.88 1.09 -16.23
CA LEU A 50 -10.58 0.04 -15.28
C LEU A 50 -9.39 0.51 -14.43
N PRO A 51 -9.39 0.25 -13.11
CA PRO A 51 -8.30 0.68 -12.26
C PRO A 51 -7.00 0.03 -12.75
N TRP A 52 -5.93 0.78 -12.61
CA TRP A 52 -4.58 0.29 -12.81
C TRP A 52 -4.13 -0.41 -11.54
N ILE A 53 -3.31 -1.43 -11.71
CA ILE A 53 -2.53 -1.99 -10.62
C ILE A 53 -1.11 -1.54 -10.87
N VAL A 54 -0.64 -0.66 -10.00
CA VAL A 54 0.68 -0.04 -10.07
C VAL A 54 1.65 -0.91 -9.28
N LEU A 55 2.76 -1.24 -9.92
CA LEU A 55 3.87 -1.96 -9.33
C LEU A 55 4.87 -0.95 -8.74
N PRO A 56 5.65 -1.37 -7.73
CA PRO A 56 6.65 -0.52 -7.08
C PRO A 56 7.61 0.16 -8.08
N TYR A 57 7.98 -0.51 -9.16
CA TYR A 57 9.03 -0.07 -10.10
C TYR A 57 8.51 0.77 -11.29
N GLY A 58 7.41 1.50 -11.09
CA GLY A 58 6.91 2.46 -12.10
C GLY A 58 6.26 1.83 -13.33
N THR A 59 5.78 0.59 -13.20
CA THR A 59 4.99 -0.08 -14.24
C THR A 59 3.57 -0.32 -13.75
N ALA A 60 2.62 -0.40 -14.67
CA ALA A 60 1.22 -0.61 -14.35
C ALA A 60 0.58 -1.67 -15.27
N CYS A 61 -0.39 -2.40 -14.72
CA CYS A 61 -1.21 -3.39 -15.42
C CYS A 61 -2.70 -2.97 -15.35
N THR A 62 -3.47 -3.09 -16.46
CA THR A 62 -4.94 -2.87 -16.46
C THR A 62 -5.70 -4.18 -16.52
N ALA A 63 -6.90 -4.22 -15.92
CA ALA A 63 -7.84 -5.32 -16.12
C ALA A 63 -8.27 -5.41 -17.60
N GLY A 64 -8.27 -6.60 -18.21
CA GLY A 64 -8.77 -6.80 -19.57
C GLY A 64 -8.98 -8.27 -19.93
N HIS A 65 -9.98 -8.56 -20.77
CA HIS A 65 -10.25 -9.92 -21.26
C HIS A 65 -9.21 -10.31 -22.32
N GLY A 66 -8.50 -11.43 -22.11
CA GLY A 66 -7.53 -11.99 -23.06
C GLY A 66 -6.07 -11.83 -22.62
N ALA A 67 -5.20 -12.69 -23.13
CA ALA A 67 -3.78 -12.84 -22.76
C ALA A 67 -2.88 -11.60 -23.02
N ALA A 68 -3.46 -10.45 -23.36
CA ALA A 68 -2.76 -9.19 -23.62
C ALA A 68 -2.89 -8.23 -22.43
N CYS A 69 -2.69 -8.71 -21.21
CA CYS A 69 -2.39 -7.85 -20.07
C CYS A 69 -1.02 -7.21 -20.29
N SER A 70 -0.97 -6.12 -21.05
CA SER A 70 0.26 -5.38 -21.34
C SER A 70 0.61 -4.53 -20.13
N ALA A 71 1.62 -4.97 -19.36
CA ALA A 71 2.31 -4.07 -18.45
C ALA A 71 2.89 -2.91 -19.27
N PHE A 72 2.75 -1.69 -18.78
CA PHE A 72 3.30 -0.49 -19.41
C PHE A 72 4.04 0.34 -18.37
N ARG A 73 5.05 1.10 -18.83
CA ARG A 73 5.73 2.07 -17.97
C ARG A 73 4.84 3.28 -17.78
N ILE A 74 4.71 3.74 -16.55
CA ILE A 74 3.94 4.93 -16.21
C ILE A 74 4.65 6.16 -16.85
N PRO A 75 3.95 6.98 -17.66
CA PRO A 75 4.56 8.15 -18.27
C PRO A 75 5.11 9.11 -17.22
N GLY A 76 6.34 9.61 -17.43
CA GLY A 76 6.94 10.58 -16.53
C GLY A 76 7.41 10.02 -15.18
N PHE A 77 7.24 8.71 -14.96
CA PHE A 77 7.68 8.08 -13.73
C PHE A 77 9.20 8.25 -13.58
N PRO A 78 9.67 8.91 -12.52
CA PRO A 78 11.10 9.16 -12.35
C PRO A 78 11.88 7.85 -12.24
N ASP A 79 13.01 7.78 -12.94
CA ASP A 79 13.98 6.73 -12.65
C ASP A 79 14.42 6.86 -11.17
N ASP A 80 14.83 5.75 -10.59
CA ASP A 80 15.28 5.69 -9.20
C ASP A 80 14.23 5.90 -8.10
N THR A 81 12.95 5.66 -8.41
CA THR A 81 11.86 5.78 -7.44
C THR A 81 11.06 4.49 -7.28
N THR A 82 10.55 4.29 -6.07
CA THR A 82 9.59 3.24 -5.72
C THR A 82 8.23 3.88 -5.49
N CYS A 83 7.18 3.31 -6.09
CA CYS A 83 5.80 3.72 -5.86
C CYS A 83 5.31 3.20 -4.50
N LEU A 84 4.89 4.11 -3.62
CA LEU A 84 4.32 3.80 -2.30
C LEU A 84 2.81 3.51 -2.39
N GLY A 85 2.13 4.01 -3.42
CA GLY A 85 0.70 3.80 -3.65
C GLY A 85 0.00 5.03 -4.20
N ALA A 86 -1.30 4.91 -4.43
CA ALA A 86 -2.14 6.03 -4.86
C ALA A 86 -2.54 6.90 -3.67
N ALA A 87 -2.10 8.15 -3.68
CA ALA A 87 -2.39 9.13 -2.64
C ALA A 87 -3.75 9.82 -2.83
N TYR A 88 -4.16 9.98 -4.09
CA TYR A 88 -5.48 10.46 -4.48
C TYR A 88 -5.80 9.91 -5.87
N ASP A 89 -7.00 10.19 -6.37
CA ASP A 89 -7.28 10.03 -7.80
C ASP A 89 -6.25 10.85 -8.56
N CYS A 90 -5.56 10.23 -9.50
CA CYS A 90 -4.51 10.83 -10.32
C CYS A 90 -3.14 11.14 -9.66
N TRP A 91 -2.94 10.90 -8.36
CA TRP A 91 -1.65 11.15 -7.68
C TRP A 91 -1.03 9.88 -7.10
N LEU A 92 0.24 9.63 -7.42
CA LEU A 92 1.06 8.56 -6.87
C LEU A 92 2.04 9.13 -5.84
N ALA A 93 2.19 8.48 -4.70
CA ALA A 93 3.27 8.77 -3.77
C ALA A 93 4.52 7.96 -4.15
N LEU A 94 5.67 8.62 -4.16
CA LEU A 94 6.96 8.07 -4.56
C LEU A 94 7.98 8.18 -3.41
N ASP A 95 8.86 7.20 -3.32
CA ASP A 95 10.05 7.18 -2.47
C ASP A 95 11.29 7.06 -3.36
N ARG A 96 12.17 8.06 -3.32
CA ARG A 96 13.51 7.97 -3.91
C ARG A 96 14.50 7.63 -2.82
N THR A 97 15.19 6.51 -2.98
CA THR A 97 16.17 6.04 -2.02
C THR A 97 17.33 5.30 -2.69
N ASP A 98 18.46 5.29 -2.01
CA ASP A 98 19.61 4.43 -2.31
C ASP A 98 19.49 3.03 -1.68
N ASP A 99 18.43 2.77 -0.90
CA ASP A 99 18.07 1.46 -0.36
C ASP A 99 17.81 0.46 -1.50
N VAL A 100 18.81 -0.40 -1.75
CA VAL A 100 18.75 -1.44 -2.78
C VAL A 100 17.68 -2.48 -2.43
N VAL A 101 17.45 -2.77 -1.15
CA VAL A 101 16.43 -3.73 -0.70
C VAL A 101 15.05 -3.27 -1.16
N ARG A 102 14.71 -2.00 -0.95
CA ARG A 102 13.42 -1.43 -1.39
C ARG A 102 13.27 -1.35 -2.91
N ARG A 103 14.38 -1.25 -3.63
CA ARG A 103 14.39 -1.09 -5.09
C ARG A 103 14.51 -2.39 -5.85
N THR A 104 14.83 -3.48 -5.18
CA THR A 104 14.95 -4.80 -5.80
C THR A 104 13.55 -5.42 -5.94
N PRO A 105 13.12 -5.82 -7.16
CA PRO A 105 11.93 -6.62 -7.37
C PRO A 105 11.89 -7.84 -6.47
N PHE A 106 10.70 -8.18 -5.94
CA PHE A 106 10.53 -9.40 -5.14
C PHE A 106 11.13 -10.63 -5.82
N ARG A 107 11.15 -10.70 -7.16
CA ARG A 107 11.75 -11.83 -7.90
C ARG A 107 13.27 -11.89 -7.84
N ASP A 108 13.90 -10.75 -7.58
CA ASP A 108 15.34 -10.56 -7.59
C ASP A 108 15.90 -10.47 -6.17
N THR A 109 15.04 -10.34 -5.14
CA THR A 109 15.44 -10.38 -3.73
C THR A 109 15.78 -11.79 -3.26
N GLY A 110 15.49 -12.83 -4.04
CA GLY A 110 15.80 -14.21 -3.67
C GLY A 110 15.98 -15.15 -4.85
N ARG A 111 16.31 -16.41 -4.56
CA ARG A 111 16.48 -17.48 -5.54
C ARG A 111 15.63 -18.68 -5.18
N PHE A 112 15.14 -19.38 -6.20
CA PHE A 112 14.54 -20.69 -6.00
C PHE A 112 15.64 -21.75 -5.90
N VAL A 113 15.75 -22.40 -4.74
CA VAL A 113 16.71 -23.49 -4.51
C VAL A 113 15.93 -24.73 -4.04
N ARG A 114 16.10 -25.87 -4.74
CA ARG A 114 15.47 -27.16 -4.41
C ARG A 114 13.94 -27.17 -4.23
N GLY A 115 13.23 -26.24 -4.87
CA GLY A 115 11.77 -26.14 -4.79
C GLY A 115 11.28 -25.18 -3.70
N GLU A 116 12.20 -24.53 -2.99
CA GLU A 116 11.93 -23.55 -1.95
C GLU A 116 12.45 -22.17 -2.38
N TRP A 117 11.82 -21.11 -1.86
CA TRP A 117 12.23 -19.73 -2.06
C TRP A 117 13.23 -19.35 -0.96
N GLU A 118 14.43 -18.92 -1.33
CA GLU A 118 15.44 -18.40 -0.42
C GLU A 118 15.58 -16.90 -0.69
N GLU A 119 15.21 -16.06 0.27
CA GLU A 119 15.49 -14.62 0.20
C GLU A 119 16.98 -14.39 0.46
N VAL A 120 17.61 -13.56 -0.36
CA VAL A 120 19.05 -13.29 -0.32
C VAL A 120 19.31 -11.84 0.07
N VAL A 121 18.27 -11.01 0.10
CA VAL A 121 18.33 -9.58 0.41
C VAL A 121 17.27 -9.25 1.46
N TYR A 122 17.71 -8.99 2.69
CA TYR A 122 16.85 -8.69 3.83
C TYR A 122 17.01 -7.24 4.28
N SER A 123 15.92 -6.64 4.76
CA SER A 123 15.96 -5.31 5.40
C SER A 123 16.63 -5.40 6.77
N ARG A 124 17.59 -4.53 7.02
CA ARG A 124 18.37 -4.45 8.27
C ARG A 124 17.93 -3.25 9.13
N PRO A 125 17.73 -3.44 10.44
CA PRO A 125 17.29 -2.36 11.34
C PRO A 125 18.39 -1.35 11.67
N ASP A 126 19.66 -1.76 11.55
CA ASP A 126 20.85 -0.98 11.86
C ASP A 126 21.38 -0.16 10.67
N VAL A 127 20.80 -0.34 9.48
CA VAL A 127 21.24 0.35 8.26
C VAL A 127 20.23 1.39 7.84
N ASN A 128 20.63 2.65 7.93
CA ASN A 128 19.80 3.79 7.54
C ASN A 128 20.11 4.22 6.10
N HIS A 129 19.05 4.58 5.38
CA HIS A 129 19.11 5.09 4.03
C HIS A 129 18.48 6.46 3.93
N LYS A 130 18.92 7.22 2.92
CA LYS A 130 18.30 8.50 2.61
C LYS A 130 17.04 8.26 1.80
N HIS A 131 15.96 8.93 2.19
CA HIS A 131 14.68 8.93 1.51
C HIS A 131 14.30 10.35 1.10
N VAL A 132 13.76 10.47 -0.11
CA VAL A 132 13.18 11.71 -0.63
C VAL A 132 11.82 11.39 -1.23
N TYR A 133 10.78 11.98 -0.66
CA TYR A 133 9.41 11.70 -0.98
C TYR A 133 8.84 12.73 -1.95
N ALA A 134 7.95 12.27 -2.83
CA ALA A 134 7.27 13.14 -3.79
C ALA A 134 5.88 12.61 -4.17
N LEU A 135 5.01 13.51 -4.60
CA LEU A 135 3.78 13.17 -5.31
C LEU A 135 4.01 13.30 -6.81
N HIS A 136 3.55 12.34 -7.60
CA HIS A 136 3.65 12.36 -9.05
C HIS A 136 2.28 12.14 -9.70
N ASN A 137 1.94 13.03 -10.63
CA ASN A 137 0.75 12.91 -11.46
C ASN A 137 1.13 12.49 -12.88
N PRO A 138 0.85 11.23 -13.28
CA PRO A 138 1.26 10.72 -14.59
C PRO A 138 0.44 11.29 -15.76
N PHE A 139 -0.63 12.03 -15.50
CA PHE A 139 -1.49 12.62 -16.52
C PHE A 139 -1.12 14.07 -16.85
N SER A 140 -0.67 14.83 -15.84
CA SER A 140 -0.11 16.18 -16.02
C SER A 140 1.41 16.20 -16.11
N ASN A 141 2.07 15.08 -15.79
CA ASN A 141 3.52 14.96 -15.65
C ASN A 141 4.10 15.97 -14.63
N VAL A 142 3.35 16.23 -13.56
CA VAL A 142 3.74 17.11 -12.46
C VAL A 142 4.27 16.27 -11.31
N THR A 143 5.42 16.65 -10.78
CA THR A 143 6.00 16.05 -9.57
C THR A 143 6.16 17.13 -8.50
N VAL A 144 5.67 16.87 -7.31
CA VAL A 144 5.68 17.79 -6.16
C VAL A 144 6.53 17.14 -5.06
N PRO A 145 7.68 17.73 -4.69
CA PRO A 145 8.49 17.19 -3.60
C PRO A 145 7.77 17.38 -2.26
N LEU A 146 8.04 16.49 -1.30
CA LEU A 146 7.50 16.54 0.06
C LEU A 146 8.63 16.79 1.08
N PRO A 147 9.28 17.96 1.07
CA PRO A 147 10.41 18.24 1.95
C PRO A 147 10.03 18.17 3.43
N ASP A 148 8.78 18.48 3.77
CA ASP A 148 8.26 18.39 5.14
C ASP A 148 8.15 16.94 5.63
N LEU A 149 7.97 15.98 4.71
CA LEU A 149 8.01 14.56 5.03
C LEU A 149 9.46 14.07 5.12
N ASP A 150 10.32 14.53 4.21
CA ASP A 150 11.77 14.27 4.27
C ASP A 150 12.39 14.75 5.59
N ALA A 151 11.88 15.86 6.14
CA ALA A 151 12.33 16.38 7.43
C ALA A 151 11.99 15.47 8.62
N VAL A 152 10.96 14.63 8.52
CA VAL A 152 10.56 13.69 9.59
C VAL A 152 11.16 12.31 9.37
N ILE A 153 11.16 11.81 8.13
CA ILE A 153 11.50 10.41 7.81
C ILE A 153 12.47 10.28 6.62
N GLY A 154 13.24 11.32 6.32
CA GLY A 154 14.21 11.33 5.20
C GLY A 154 15.50 10.56 5.46
N HIS A 155 15.73 10.07 6.68
CA HIS A 155 16.84 9.17 7.00
C HIS A 155 16.38 8.12 8.00
N VAL A 156 16.11 6.91 7.53
CA VAL A 156 15.45 5.84 8.30
C VAL A 156 16.00 4.48 7.93
N ALA A 157 15.84 3.51 8.83
CA ALA A 157 16.32 2.14 8.65
C ALA A 157 15.71 1.43 7.43
N GLU A 158 16.38 0.44 6.86
CA GLU A 158 15.85 -0.41 5.77
C GLU A 158 14.49 -1.03 6.16
N THR A 159 14.28 -1.33 7.45
CA THR A 159 13.02 -1.87 8.02
C THR A 159 11.86 -0.87 8.13
N PHE A 160 12.12 0.43 8.05
CA PHE A 160 11.08 1.45 8.07
C PHE A 160 10.16 1.33 6.84
N ARG A 161 8.86 1.57 7.01
CA ARG A 161 7.90 1.48 5.91
C ARG A 161 6.87 2.59 6.01
N VAL A 162 6.72 3.33 4.91
CA VAL A 162 5.49 4.09 4.66
C VAL A 162 4.42 3.10 4.20
N LEU A 163 3.31 3.06 4.93
CA LEU A 163 2.24 2.09 4.74
C LEU A 163 1.16 2.64 3.83
N LYS A 164 0.74 3.90 4.04
CA LYS A 164 -0.29 4.56 3.25
C LYS A 164 0.01 6.05 3.18
N VAL A 165 -0.23 6.65 2.02
CA VAL A 165 -0.22 8.09 1.80
C VAL A 165 -1.59 8.47 1.29
N LEU A 166 -2.21 9.51 1.86
CA LEU A 166 -3.52 10.02 1.45
C LEU A 166 -3.47 11.53 1.32
N MET A 167 -3.97 12.06 0.21
CA MET A 167 -4.24 13.48 0.07
C MET A 167 -5.69 13.75 0.46
N ARG A 168 -5.92 14.91 1.09
CA ARG A 168 -7.28 15.37 1.42
C ARG A 168 -8.07 15.77 0.18
N SER A 169 -7.41 16.34 -0.82
CA SER A 169 -8.00 16.77 -2.09
C SER A 169 -6.99 16.61 -3.24
N PRO A 170 -7.39 16.79 -4.51
CA PRO A 170 -6.45 16.65 -5.64
C PRO A 170 -5.48 17.82 -5.76
N ALA A 171 -5.61 18.86 -4.92
CA ALA A 171 -4.72 20.01 -4.94
C ALA A 171 -3.32 19.60 -4.42
N PRO A 172 -2.24 19.91 -5.16
CA PRO A 172 -0.89 19.44 -4.85
C PRO A 172 -0.29 20.02 -3.56
N ASP A 173 -0.82 21.14 -3.09
CA ASP A 173 -0.41 21.89 -1.90
C ASP A 173 -1.36 21.67 -0.71
N ASP A 174 -2.31 20.74 -0.84
CA ASP A 174 -3.24 20.39 0.24
C ASP A 174 -2.61 19.43 1.26
N LEU A 175 -3.33 19.18 2.35
CA LEU A 175 -2.94 18.31 3.43
C LEU A 175 -2.80 16.85 2.98
N ILE A 176 -1.72 16.23 3.43
CA ILE A 176 -1.38 14.83 3.21
C ILE A 176 -1.28 14.14 4.56
N ALA A 177 -1.91 12.97 4.69
CA ALA A 177 -1.74 12.07 5.82
C ALA A 177 -0.90 10.86 5.39
N VAL A 178 0.10 10.52 6.19
CA VAL A 178 1.00 9.39 5.97
C VAL A 178 0.95 8.47 7.18
N THR A 179 0.74 7.17 6.96
CA THR A 179 0.88 6.16 8.01
C THR A 179 2.16 5.37 7.85
N THR A 180 2.81 5.05 8.96
CA THR A 180 4.10 4.33 8.99
C THR A 180 4.05 3.18 9.98
N ASN A 181 5.03 2.28 9.89
CA ASN A 181 5.23 1.20 10.87
C ASN A 181 6.01 1.62 12.13
N SER A 182 6.40 2.89 12.25
CA SER A 182 7.17 3.39 13.39
C SER A 182 6.27 3.80 14.56
N TRP A 183 6.72 3.55 15.79
CA TRP A 183 6.07 4.06 17.00
C TRP A 183 6.19 5.58 17.14
N ASN A 184 7.30 6.14 16.70
CA ASN A 184 7.59 7.57 16.86
C ASN A 184 6.80 8.44 15.88
N CYS A 185 6.43 7.89 14.73
CA CYS A 185 5.76 8.64 13.67
C CYS A 185 4.68 7.81 12.95
N ASN A 186 3.84 7.10 13.71
CA ASN A 186 2.80 6.22 13.16
C ASN A 186 1.83 6.96 12.22
N VAL A 187 1.46 8.20 12.53
CA VAL A 187 0.68 9.07 11.63
C VAL A 187 1.36 10.43 11.54
N ILE A 188 1.67 10.86 10.31
CA ILE A 188 2.27 12.15 9.99
C ILE A 188 1.30 12.93 9.11
N LEU A 189 1.02 14.17 9.49
CA LEU A 189 0.34 15.14 8.64
C LEU A 189 1.38 16.06 8.05
N CYS A 190 1.39 16.26 6.74
CA CYS A 190 2.25 17.25 6.12
C CYS A 190 1.49 18.06 5.08
N ARG A 191 1.92 19.31 4.88
CA ARG A 191 1.45 20.14 3.78
C ARG A 191 2.67 20.66 3.02
N PRO A 192 2.80 20.36 1.72
CA PRO A 192 4.03 20.64 0.97
C PRO A 192 4.47 22.10 1.08
N GLY A 193 5.66 22.33 1.62
CA GLY A 193 6.29 23.64 1.81
C GLY A 193 5.71 24.47 2.96
N LYS A 194 4.78 23.95 3.75
CA LYS A 194 4.17 24.70 4.87
C LYS A 194 4.43 24.09 6.25
N GLY A 195 4.83 22.82 6.33
CA GLY A 195 5.18 22.16 7.58
C GLY A 195 4.59 20.77 7.74
N THR A 196 4.84 20.21 8.93
CA THR A 196 4.50 18.84 9.31
C THR A 196 4.02 18.78 10.76
N CYS A 197 3.20 17.79 11.08
CA CYS A 197 2.70 17.49 12.42
C CYS A 197 2.68 15.97 12.60
N VAL A 198 3.46 15.48 13.56
CA VAL A 198 3.46 14.06 13.94
C VAL A 198 2.42 13.85 15.03
N LEU A 199 1.48 12.94 14.80
CA LEU A 199 0.41 12.68 15.75
C LEU A 199 0.89 11.75 16.88
N PRO A 200 0.30 11.85 18.08
CA PRO A 200 0.61 10.92 19.16
C PRO A 200 0.37 9.47 18.75
N TYR A 201 1.17 8.56 19.32
CA TYR A 201 1.07 7.14 18.99
C TYR A 201 -0.22 6.51 19.55
N TYR A 202 -1.16 6.22 18.66
CA TYR A 202 -2.41 5.51 18.97
C TYR A 202 -2.49 4.12 18.31
N ARG A 203 -1.38 3.58 17.81
CA ARG A 203 -1.33 2.30 17.08
C ARG A 203 -2.40 2.26 15.96
N VAL A 204 -2.43 3.32 15.16
CA VAL A 204 -3.33 3.45 14.02
C VAL A 204 -2.85 2.52 12.92
N VAL A 205 -3.75 1.65 12.44
CA VAL A 205 -3.47 0.68 11.38
C VAL A 205 -3.92 1.18 10.01
N ASP A 206 -4.95 2.02 9.96
CA ASP A 206 -5.38 2.66 8.72
C ASP A 206 -6.04 4.01 9.00
N VAL A 207 -6.04 4.89 7.99
CA VAL A 207 -6.63 6.23 8.06
C VAL A 207 -7.53 6.52 6.86
N ALA A 208 -8.49 7.42 7.03
CA ALA A 208 -9.33 7.95 5.97
C ALA A 208 -9.79 9.38 6.29
N PHE A 209 -9.78 10.27 5.30
CA PHE A 209 -10.41 11.58 5.41
C PHE A 209 -11.93 11.45 5.27
N LEU A 210 -12.67 12.19 6.09
CA LEU A 210 -14.12 12.31 5.98
C LEU A 210 -14.52 13.71 6.46
N GLY A 211 -15.37 14.40 5.69
CA GLY A 211 -15.90 15.71 6.09
C GLY A 211 -14.99 16.92 5.83
N GLY A 212 -13.83 16.75 5.17
CA GLY A 212 -12.93 17.85 4.78
C GLY A 212 -12.10 18.46 5.92
N ASP A 213 -12.53 18.26 7.16
CA ASP A 213 -11.91 18.80 8.39
C ASP A 213 -11.44 17.71 9.36
N THR A 214 -11.70 16.44 9.07
CA THR A 214 -11.44 15.35 10.00
C THR A 214 -10.70 14.20 9.31
N LEU A 215 -9.59 13.80 9.92
CA LEU A 215 -8.91 12.54 9.61
C LEU A 215 -9.38 11.50 10.62
N TYR A 216 -9.86 10.36 10.14
CA TYR A 216 -10.21 9.23 10.99
C TYR A 216 -9.09 8.20 10.95
N GLY A 217 -8.65 7.73 12.11
CA GLY A 217 -7.74 6.61 12.25
C GLY A 217 -8.43 5.44 12.95
N ILE A 218 -8.21 4.23 12.47
CA ILE A 218 -8.63 3.01 13.17
C ILE A 218 -7.44 2.38 13.86
N THR A 219 -7.61 2.01 15.12
CA THR A 219 -6.59 1.26 15.85
C THR A 219 -6.67 -0.23 15.55
N SER A 220 -5.63 -0.91 15.97
CA SER A 220 -5.57 -2.37 15.95
C SER A 220 -6.70 -3.02 16.78
N GLY A 221 -7.13 -2.37 17.86
CA GLY A 221 -8.31 -2.74 18.66
C GLY A 221 -9.65 -2.36 18.03
N GLU A 222 -9.69 -1.89 16.78
CA GLU A 222 -10.91 -1.39 16.10
C GLU A 222 -11.57 -0.18 16.77
N GLU A 223 -10.80 0.56 17.55
CA GLU A 223 -11.22 1.86 18.06
C GLU A 223 -11.13 2.90 16.93
N LEU A 224 -12.13 3.78 16.84
CA LEU A 224 -12.14 4.86 15.84
C LEU A 224 -11.78 6.17 16.52
N ILE A 225 -10.70 6.79 16.05
CA ILE A 225 -10.20 8.08 16.55
C ILE A 225 -10.43 9.12 15.46
N ALA A 226 -11.03 10.25 15.82
CA ALA A 226 -11.16 11.43 14.99
C ALA A 226 -10.09 12.46 15.37
N PHE A 227 -9.30 12.86 14.39
CA PHE A 227 -8.34 13.96 14.47
C PHE A 227 -8.96 15.16 13.74
N HIS A 228 -9.42 16.15 14.49
CA HIS A 228 -10.00 17.38 13.95
C HIS A 228 -8.88 18.33 13.53
N LEU A 229 -8.84 18.67 12.26
CA LEU A 229 -7.76 19.39 11.61
C LEU A 229 -7.97 20.89 11.74
N GLY A 230 -6.90 21.62 12.03
CA GLY A 230 -6.92 23.08 12.03
C GLY A 230 -7.08 23.66 10.62
N GLU A 231 -7.59 24.90 10.55
CA GLU A 231 -7.68 25.65 9.28
C GLU A 231 -6.37 26.35 8.91
N ASP A 232 -5.39 26.35 9.82
CA ASP A 232 -4.11 27.04 9.66
C ASP A 232 -3.26 26.45 8.53
N ASP A 233 -2.32 27.25 8.05
CA ASP A 233 -1.39 26.89 6.96
C ASP A 233 -0.40 25.78 7.37
N ILE A 234 -0.09 25.66 8.66
CA ILE A 234 0.71 24.58 9.21
C ILE A 234 -0.25 23.46 9.63
N PRO A 235 0.01 22.19 9.27
CA PRO A 235 -0.80 21.08 9.77
C PRO A 235 -0.89 21.11 11.30
N ASP A 236 -2.11 21.14 11.83
CA ASP A 236 -2.37 21.08 13.26
C ASP A 236 -3.63 20.26 13.55
N VAL A 237 -3.71 19.70 14.75
CA VAL A 237 -4.86 18.94 15.25
C VAL A 237 -5.44 19.64 16.46
N THR A 238 -6.59 20.28 16.27
CA THR A 238 -7.27 21.10 17.28
C THR A 238 -7.93 20.26 18.37
N LYS A 239 -8.38 19.05 18.02
CA LYS A 239 -9.08 18.14 18.92
C LYS A 239 -8.88 16.70 18.48
N ILE A 240 -8.69 15.81 19.45
CA ILE A 240 -8.67 14.36 19.26
C ILE A 240 -9.85 13.76 20.02
N GLU A 241 -10.66 12.94 19.36
CA GLU A 241 -11.84 12.31 19.95
C GLU A 241 -11.87 10.81 19.67
N LEU A 242 -12.07 10.00 20.72
CA LEU A 242 -12.37 8.58 20.58
C LEU A 242 -13.86 8.40 20.27
N VAL A 243 -14.18 8.21 19.00
CA VAL A 243 -15.55 8.18 18.46
C VAL A 243 -16.20 6.81 18.65
N ILE A 244 -15.45 5.73 18.39
CA ILE A 244 -15.92 4.36 18.61
C ILE A 244 -14.95 3.70 19.58
N LYS A 245 -15.48 3.29 20.72
CA LYS A 245 -14.72 2.57 21.75
C LYS A 245 -14.97 1.07 21.63
N ASN A 246 -13.90 0.29 21.66
CA ASN A 246 -13.98 -1.15 21.77
C ASN A 246 -13.49 -1.60 23.15
N PRO A 247 -14.37 -2.09 24.05
CA PRO A 247 -13.97 -2.55 25.37
C PRO A 247 -12.94 -3.69 25.37
N LEU A 248 -12.81 -4.41 24.25
CA LEU A 248 -11.85 -5.51 24.08
C LEU A 248 -10.54 -5.07 23.42
N ALA A 249 -10.34 -3.77 23.17
CA ALA A 249 -9.15 -3.25 22.48
C ALA A 249 -7.83 -3.67 23.16
N CYS A 250 -7.78 -3.74 24.49
CA CYS A 250 -6.59 -4.15 25.23
C CYS A 250 -6.09 -5.55 24.87
N TYR A 251 -7.01 -6.50 24.59
CA TYR A 251 -6.65 -7.86 24.16
C TYR A 251 -5.88 -7.85 22.84
N TYR A 252 -6.19 -6.89 21.98
CA TYR A 252 -5.53 -6.71 20.70
C TYR A 252 -4.18 -6.00 20.82
N TYR A 253 -3.91 -5.27 21.91
CA TYR A 253 -2.63 -4.60 22.12
C TYR A 253 -1.54 -5.55 22.64
N GLU A 254 -1.93 -6.67 23.24
CA GLU A 254 -1.03 -7.73 23.73
C GLU A 254 -0.60 -8.71 22.62
N CYS A 255 -1.32 -8.77 21.50
CA CYS A 255 -0.95 -9.60 20.36
C CYS A 255 0.01 -8.85 19.41
N GLY A 256 1.13 -9.48 19.04
CA GLY A 256 2.00 -9.01 17.95
C GLY A 256 1.19 -8.79 16.66
N TRP A 257 1.39 -7.65 16.00
CA TRP A 257 0.65 -7.25 14.81
C TRP A 257 1.47 -7.55 13.56
N VAL A 258 0.93 -8.37 12.67
CA VAL A 258 1.56 -8.69 11.38
C VAL A 258 0.72 -8.09 10.26
N TRP A 259 1.36 -7.31 9.37
CA TRP A 259 0.65 -6.81 8.20
C TRP A 259 0.25 -7.99 7.32
N PRO A 260 -0.98 -8.02 6.82
CA PRO A 260 -1.53 -9.29 6.34
C PRO A 260 -0.92 -9.78 5.00
N GLU A 261 -0.04 -9.00 4.36
CA GLU A 261 0.82 -9.41 3.24
C GLU A 261 2.23 -9.91 3.63
N GLU A 262 2.63 -9.75 4.89
CA GLU A 262 4.02 -9.98 5.35
C GLU A 262 4.26 -11.39 5.88
N VAL A 263 3.26 -12.28 5.79
CA VAL A 263 3.48 -13.73 6.00
C VAL A 263 3.88 -14.37 4.67
N LEU A 264 5.03 -13.94 4.15
CA LEU A 264 5.94 -14.85 3.45
C LEU A 264 6.99 -15.17 4.52
N VAL A 265 6.81 -16.32 5.16
CA VAL A 265 7.46 -16.68 6.42
C VAL A 265 8.98 -16.70 6.28
N ASP A 266 9.61 -15.88 7.11
CA ASP A 266 10.98 -15.96 7.56
C ASP A 266 11.27 -17.36 8.16
N TYR A 267 12.26 -18.06 7.61
CA TYR A 267 12.75 -19.33 8.14
C TYR A 267 14.23 -19.16 8.52
N THR A 268 14.50 -18.60 9.70
CA THR A 268 15.76 -18.88 10.39
C THR A 268 15.49 -19.25 11.85
N SER A 269 15.25 -20.52 12.09
CA SER A 269 15.74 -21.15 13.32
C SER A 269 16.43 -22.44 12.93
N ASN A 270 17.76 -22.39 12.85
CA ASN A 270 18.58 -23.59 12.83
C ASN A 270 18.27 -24.39 14.09
N GLU A 271 17.52 -25.47 13.95
CA GLU A 271 17.60 -26.59 14.86
C GLU A 271 18.38 -27.69 14.15
N GLU A 272 19.43 -28.16 14.82
CA GLU A 272 20.36 -29.27 14.54
C GLU A 272 21.78 -28.69 14.73
N ASP A 273 22.51 -28.97 15.81
CA ASP A 273 22.83 -30.32 16.29
C ASP A 273 22.97 -30.42 17.81
N ASP A 274 22.40 -31.51 18.34
CA ASP A 274 22.52 -32.00 19.71
C ASP A 274 23.43 -33.26 19.66
N TYR A 275 24.65 -33.19 20.21
CA TYR A 275 25.52 -34.36 20.41
C TYR A 275 26.19 -34.34 21.80
N TYR A 276 26.03 -35.44 22.53
CA TYR A 276 26.47 -35.68 23.90
C TYR A 276 27.86 -36.37 24.02
N TYR A 277 28.60 -36.00 25.09
CA TYR A 277 29.73 -36.66 25.82
C TYR A 277 31.06 -36.92 25.07
N THR A 278 32.28 -36.79 25.65
CA THR A 278 32.80 -37.03 27.02
C THR A 278 34.19 -36.36 27.21
N ASP A 279 34.50 -35.94 28.44
CA ASP A 279 35.78 -35.98 29.20
C ASP A 279 37.14 -35.80 28.46
N GLU A 280 37.94 -34.80 28.87
CA GLU A 280 39.09 -34.95 29.79
C GLU A 280 40.03 -33.71 29.77
N GLU A 281 40.48 -33.34 30.97
CA GLU A 281 41.78 -32.75 31.34
C GLU A 281 41.99 -31.22 31.38
N GLU A 282 42.72 -30.87 32.44
CA GLU A 282 43.07 -29.58 33.05
C GLU A 282 44.15 -28.82 32.25
N ASP A 283 44.15 -27.48 32.30
CA ASP A 283 45.26 -26.69 32.88
C ASP A 283 44.87 -25.19 32.96
N PRO A 284 45.24 -24.45 34.03
CA PRO A 284 45.06 -23.01 34.14
C PRO A 284 46.36 -22.24 33.78
N GLU A 285 46.25 -20.90 33.85
CA GLU A 285 47.32 -19.90 33.72
C GLU A 285 47.55 -19.46 32.24
N ASP A 286 47.80 -18.20 31.87
CA ASP A 286 48.28 -17.05 32.63
C ASP A 286 48.21 -15.77 31.73
N ILE A 287 48.06 -14.57 32.34
CA ILE A 287 48.48 -13.19 31.93
C ILE A 287 48.03 -12.66 30.52
N ASN A 288 47.65 -11.40 30.29
CA ASN A 288 48.04 -10.14 30.90
C ASN A 288 47.08 -9.01 30.48
N GLU A 289 46.83 -8.08 31.40
CA GLU A 289 46.29 -6.75 31.17
C GLU A 289 47.28 -5.94 30.33
N GLU A 290 46.83 -5.19 29.32
CA GLU A 290 47.37 -3.85 28.99
C GLU A 290 46.29 -3.03 28.29
N GLU A 291 45.79 -2.01 28.99
CA GLU A 291 45.14 -0.85 28.40
C GLU A 291 46.18 0.05 27.73
N ALA A 292 45.89 0.51 26.52
CA ALA A 292 46.52 1.69 25.96
C ALA A 292 45.44 2.57 25.32
N ALA A 293 45.10 3.62 26.06
CA ALA A 293 44.38 4.78 25.58
C ALA A 293 45.25 5.52 24.56
N ASP A 294 44.64 5.95 23.45
CA ASP A 294 45.12 7.09 22.68
C ASP A 294 43.95 8.02 22.42
N ASP A 295 44.09 9.23 22.96
CA ASP A 295 43.14 10.34 22.95
C ASP A 295 43.25 11.17 21.65
N GLU A 296 42.07 11.46 21.08
CA GLU A 296 41.64 12.75 20.48
C GLU A 296 42.20 13.20 19.08
N PRO A 297 41.44 14.01 18.28
CA PRO A 297 40.36 14.86 18.73
C PRO A 297 39.01 14.78 17.99
N ALA A 298 38.02 15.29 18.72
CA ALA A 298 36.66 15.56 18.33
C ALA A 298 36.51 16.45 17.08
N ASP A 299 35.81 15.92 16.07
CA ASP A 299 35.01 16.73 15.14
C ASP A 299 33.53 16.61 15.57
N GLN A 300 33.16 17.45 16.54
CA GLN A 300 31.76 17.72 16.86
C GLN A 300 31.16 18.62 15.78
N GLN A 301 30.55 17.99 14.78
CA GLN A 301 29.55 18.63 13.92
C GLN A 301 28.29 17.76 13.86
N ALA A 302 27.33 18.15 14.70
CA ALA A 302 25.88 17.96 14.57
C ALA A 302 25.40 16.58 14.07
N LEU A 303 25.41 15.58 14.96
CA LEU A 303 24.52 14.42 14.87
C LEU A 303 23.34 14.67 15.83
N GLU A 304 22.34 15.40 15.37
CA GLU A 304 21.03 15.49 16.02
C GLU A 304 20.07 14.52 15.33
N ASP A 305 19.47 13.63 16.13
CA ASP A 305 18.26 12.84 15.89
C ASP A 305 18.22 11.86 14.69
N SER A 306 19.23 11.00 14.55
CA SER A 306 19.08 9.81 13.69
C SER A 306 18.19 8.77 14.38
N PHE A 307 17.06 8.43 13.77
CA PHE A 307 16.16 7.36 14.21
C PHE A 307 16.93 6.03 14.24
N ASN A 308 17.36 5.61 15.43
CA ASN A 308 17.95 4.28 15.62
C ASN A 308 16.82 3.25 15.54
N GLY A 309 16.98 2.20 14.73
CA GLY A 309 15.97 1.19 14.42
C GLY A 309 15.46 0.35 15.61
N ASP A 310 15.86 0.64 16.85
CA ASP A 310 15.46 -0.03 18.08
C ASP A 310 14.02 0.30 18.54
N GLU A 311 13.39 1.33 17.98
CA GLU A 311 12.03 1.78 18.33
C GLU A 311 10.98 1.46 17.24
N MET A 312 11.29 0.51 16.37
CA MET A 312 10.36 0.00 15.35
C MET A 312 9.56 -1.18 15.92
N VAL A 313 8.30 -1.34 15.51
CA VAL A 313 7.57 -2.61 15.77
C VAL A 313 8.32 -3.72 15.04
N SER A 314 8.91 -4.66 15.79
CA SER A 314 9.34 -5.94 15.22
C SER A 314 8.13 -6.68 14.65
N ASP A 315 8.26 -7.18 13.42
CA ASP A 315 7.27 -8.03 12.72
C ASP A 315 7.04 -9.39 13.44
N ASN A 316 7.71 -9.68 14.56
CA ASN A 316 7.70 -10.97 15.22
C ASN A 316 7.40 -10.92 16.73
N GLU A 317 6.26 -11.51 17.09
CA GLU A 317 6.21 -12.51 18.17
C GLU A 317 5.30 -13.66 17.70
N VAL A 318 5.91 -14.79 17.35
CA VAL A 318 5.22 -16.02 16.97
C VAL A 318 4.68 -16.67 18.24
N LEU A 319 3.46 -16.32 18.64
CA LEU A 319 2.65 -17.17 19.52
C LEU A 319 1.89 -18.18 18.68
N GLY A 320 2.62 -19.16 18.13
CA GLY A 320 2.03 -20.22 17.34
C GLY A 320 3.03 -21.34 17.10
N ALA A 321 2.83 -22.46 17.79
CA ALA A 321 3.54 -23.70 17.56
C ALA A 321 3.76 -23.96 16.06
N LYS A 322 4.98 -24.42 15.73
CA LYS A 322 5.36 -25.03 14.46
C LYS A 322 4.15 -25.80 13.87
N ASP A 323 3.87 -25.55 12.59
CA ASP A 323 2.84 -26.21 11.77
C ASP A 323 1.37 -25.74 11.84
N LYS A 324 1.07 -24.55 12.40
CA LYS A 324 -0.33 -24.05 12.41
C LYS A 324 -0.58 -22.92 11.43
N ASP A 325 -1.69 -23.05 10.69
CA ASP A 325 -2.21 -21.98 9.84
C ASP A 325 -2.51 -20.71 10.66
N LEU A 326 -1.96 -19.58 10.22
CA LEU A 326 -2.11 -18.28 10.88
C LEU A 326 -3.35 -17.54 10.33
N LEU A 327 -4.24 -17.10 11.22
CA LEU A 327 -5.38 -16.27 10.85
C LEU A 327 -5.01 -14.78 10.99
N LEU A 328 -4.80 -14.12 9.87
CA LEU A 328 -4.48 -12.69 9.78
C LEU A 328 -5.75 -11.88 9.56
N THR A 329 -5.83 -10.72 10.19
CA THR A 329 -6.98 -9.82 10.05
C THR A 329 -6.52 -8.43 9.62
N GLY A 330 -6.74 -8.08 8.36
CA GLY A 330 -6.57 -6.72 7.85
C GLY A 330 -7.77 -5.84 8.20
N ARG A 331 -7.51 -4.57 8.49
CA ARG A 331 -8.52 -3.57 8.82
C ARG A 331 -8.30 -2.36 7.94
N TYR A 332 -9.34 -1.98 7.21
CA TYR A 332 -9.29 -0.91 6.24
C TYR A 332 -10.42 0.07 6.49
N LEU A 333 -10.11 1.36 6.56
CA LEU A 333 -11.09 2.43 6.51
C LEU A 333 -11.36 2.80 5.06
N VAL A 334 -12.64 2.89 4.71
CA VAL A 334 -13.08 3.24 3.35
C VAL A 334 -14.24 4.22 3.45
N GLN A 335 -14.15 5.34 2.75
CA GLN A 335 -15.29 6.21 2.54
C GLN A 335 -16.18 5.63 1.42
N SER A 336 -17.47 5.43 1.69
CA SER A 336 -18.45 5.03 0.66
C SER A 336 -18.76 6.18 -0.31
N LEU A 337 -19.42 5.89 -1.43
CA LEU A 337 -19.88 6.94 -2.35
C LEU A 337 -21.00 7.79 -1.76
N SER A 338 -21.71 7.29 -0.75
CA SER A 338 -22.69 8.03 0.05
C SER A 338 -22.05 8.94 1.10
N GLY A 339 -20.72 8.90 1.28
CA GLY A 339 -20.00 9.67 2.29
C GLY A 339 -20.07 9.05 3.69
N GLU A 340 -20.34 7.76 3.80
CA GLU A 340 -20.34 7.02 5.06
C GLU A 340 -18.95 6.39 5.29
N LEU A 341 -18.53 6.28 6.54
CA LEU A 341 -17.28 5.61 6.89
C LEU A 341 -17.51 4.13 7.12
N LEU A 342 -16.78 3.30 6.37
CA LEU A 342 -16.82 1.85 6.45
C LEU A 342 -15.52 1.30 7.04
N LEU A 343 -15.64 0.30 7.90
CA LEU A 343 -14.56 -0.60 8.29
C LEU A 343 -14.71 -1.89 7.50
N VAL A 344 -13.68 -2.25 6.73
CA VAL A 344 -13.59 -3.54 6.07
C VAL A 344 -12.60 -4.43 6.80
N ARG A 345 -13.08 -5.54 7.34
CA ARG A 345 -12.28 -6.55 8.02
C ARG A 345 -12.00 -7.70 7.07
N HIS A 346 -10.73 -7.91 6.72
CA HIS A 346 -10.31 -8.94 5.79
C HIS A 346 -9.58 -10.07 6.52
N HIS A 347 -10.25 -11.21 6.67
CA HIS A 347 -9.68 -12.40 7.28
C HIS A 347 -8.99 -13.28 6.26
N ARG A 348 -7.70 -13.54 6.49
CA ARG A 348 -6.88 -14.40 5.66
C ARG A 348 -6.28 -15.52 6.48
N ARG A 349 -6.22 -16.71 5.90
CA ARG A 349 -5.48 -17.84 6.47
C ARG A 349 -4.18 -17.99 5.69
N ALA A 350 -3.08 -17.64 6.33
CA ALA A 350 -1.74 -17.93 5.82
C ALA A 350 -1.34 -19.35 6.23
N CYS A 351 -0.76 -20.07 5.28
CA CYS A 351 -0.16 -21.38 5.48
C CYS A 351 1.30 -21.24 5.05
N PRO A 352 2.25 -21.94 5.68
CA PRO A 352 3.66 -21.82 5.32
C PRO A 352 3.96 -22.17 3.85
N HIS A 353 3.03 -22.85 3.16
CA HIS A 353 3.22 -23.33 1.78
C HIS A 353 2.31 -22.62 0.76
N CYS A 354 1.54 -21.60 1.15
CA CYS A 354 0.54 -20.96 0.27
C CYS A 354 0.39 -19.46 0.57
N LEU A 355 0.39 -18.64 -0.50
CA LEU A 355 -0.08 -17.24 -0.45
C LEU A 355 -1.48 -17.22 0.19
N GLY A 356 -1.59 -16.59 1.35
CA GLY A 356 -2.74 -16.74 2.26
C GLY A 356 -4.11 -16.62 1.57
N ARG A 357 -5.04 -17.51 1.93
CA ARG A 357 -6.38 -17.56 1.35
C ARG A 357 -7.31 -16.61 2.11
N THR A 358 -8.08 -15.80 1.38
CA THR A 358 -9.23 -15.07 1.96
C THR A 358 -10.24 -16.07 2.51
N CYS A 359 -10.46 -16.03 3.83
CA CYS A 359 -11.44 -16.88 4.51
C CYS A 359 -12.79 -16.17 4.62
N ASN A 360 -12.75 -14.91 5.01
CA ASN A 360 -13.95 -14.11 5.25
C ASN A 360 -13.63 -12.63 5.04
N LEU A 361 -14.66 -11.86 4.73
CA LEU A 361 -14.58 -10.41 4.70
C LEU A 361 -15.89 -9.83 5.24
N GLU A 362 -15.76 -8.97 6.24
CA GLU A 362 -16.88 -8.32 6.90
C GLU A 362 -16.81 -6.81 6.65
N VAL A 363 -17.97 -6.19 6.48
CA VAL A 363 -18.09 -4.75 6.31
C VAL A 363 -18.95 -4.20 7.43
N PHE A 364 -18.47 -3.14 8.07
CA PHE A 364 -19.17 -2.43 9.11
C PHE A 364 -19.26 -0.96 8.75
N LYS A 365 -20.37 -0.31 9.10
CA LYS A 365 -20.55 1.12 9.00
C LYS A 365 -20.35 1.75 10.37
N ALA A 366 -19.70 2.91 10.41
CA ALA A 366 -19.61 3.73 11.62
C ALA A 366 -20.98 4.33 11.95
N ASP A 367 -21.51 4.02 13.13
CA ASP A 367 -22.61 4.75 13.73
C ASP A 367 -22.03 5.75 14.75
N PHE A 368 -21.83 6.98 14.29
CA PHE A 368 -21.32 8.09 15.11
C PHE A 368 -22.23 8.42 16.29
N SER A 369 -23.53 8.18 16.17
CA SER A 369 -24.50 8.49 17.23
C SER A 369 -24.47 7.45 18.36
N ALA A 370 -24.29 6.18 17.99
CA ALA A 370 -24.19 5.07 18.94
C ALA A 370 -22.76 4.83 19.44
N GLY A 371 -21.74 5.39 18.77
CA GLY A 371 -20.33 5.16 19.05
C GLY A 371 -19.91 3.70 18.80
N LYS A 372 -20.45 3.07 17.74
CA LYS A 372 -20.27 1.64 17.45
C LYS A 372 -20.15 1.33 15.97
N TRP A 373 -19.49 0.22 15.66
CA TRP A 373 -19.51 -0.41 14.34
C TRP A 373 -20.78 -1.24 14.17
N VAL A 374 -21.52 -1.02 13.09
CA VAL A 374 -22.76 -1.74 12.77
C VAL A 374 -22.53 -2.54 11.49
N ALA A 375 -22.81 -3.84 11.50
CA ALA A 375 -22.67 -4.69 10.33
C ALA A 375 -23.46 -4.12 9.14
N ALA A 376 -22.82 -4.01 7.98
CA ALA A 376 -23.37 -3.38 6.80
C ALA A 376 -23.00 -4.18 5.54
N GLY A 377 -23.82 -4.07 4.50
CA GLY A 377 -23.45 -4.49 3.14
C GLY A 377 -22.93 -3.30 2.34
N LEU A 378 -22.38 -3.56 1.16
CA LEU A 378 -22.08 -2.51 0.18
C LEU A 378 -23.36 -2.00 -0.48
N ALA A 379 -23.40 -0.70 -0.79
CA ALA A 379 -24.55 -0.13 -1.47
C ALA A 379 -24.67 -0.65 -2.91
N LYS A 380 -25.85 -0.47 -3.50
CA LYS A 380 -26.09 -0.79 -4.92
C LYS A 380 -25.18 0.07 -5.80
N ASP A 381 -24.55 -0.55 -6.79
CA ASP A 381 -23.51 0.05 -7.66
C ASP A 381 -22.16 0.34 -7.00
N GLU A 382 -21.85 -0.15 -5.80
CA GLU A 382 -20.53 0.05 -5.16
C GLU A 382 -19.63 -1.19 -5.26
N ALA A 383 -18.32 -0.95 -5.34
CA ALA A 383 -17.28 -1.96 -5.19
C ALA A 383 -16.11 -1.36 -4.39
N ILE A 384 -15.44 -2.19 -3.59
CA ILE A 384 -14.28 -1.76 -2.80
C ILE A 384 -13.00 -2.35 -3.37
N PHE A 385 -11.93 -1.56 -3.37
CA PHE A 385 -10.60 -1.94 -3.79
C PHE A 385 -9.64 -1.77 -2.62
N LEU A 386 -8.98 -2.86 -2.24
CA LEU A 386 -8.05 -2.93 -1.11
C LEU A 386 -6.66 -3.35 -1.59
N SER A 387 -5.64 -2.70 -1.08
CA SER A 387 -4.25 -3.14 -1.09
C SER A 387 -3.62 -2.73 0.23
N ARG A 388 -2.33 -3.04 0.43
CA ARG A 388 -1.59 -2.58 1.61
C ARG A 388 -1.67 -1.07 1.80
N SER A 389 -1.46 -0.32 0.73
CA SER A 389 -1.36 1.15 0.74
C SER A 389 -2.56 1.87 0.15
N HIS A 390 -3.66 1.16 -0.11
CA HIS A 390 -4.83 1.76 -0.72
C HIS A 390 -6.13 1.10 -0.25
N SER A 391 -7.12 1.94 0.03
CA SER A 391 -8.48 1.49 0.34
C SER A 391 -9.45 2.51 -0.24
N LYS A 392 -10.32 2.08 -1.16
CA LYS A 392 -11.22 2.98 -1.87
C LYS A 392 -12.54 2.31 -2.25
N CYS A 393 -13.63 3.04 -2.13
CA CYS A 393 -14.91 2.70 -2.76
C CYS A 393 -14.98 3.34 -4.16
N ALA A 394 -15.40 2.56 -5.14
CA ALA A 394 -15.59 3.01 -6.51
C ALA A 394 -16.91 2.50 -7.07
N ARG A 395 -17.42 3.20 -8.08
CA ARG A 395 -18.66 2.80 -8.73
C ARG A 395 -18.46 1.56 -9.58
N ALA A 396 -19.32 0.56 -9.42
CA ALA A 396 -19.35 -0.62 -10.25
C ALA A 396 -19.77 -0.26 -11.68
N ARG A 397 -18.80 -0.23 -12.59
CA ARG A 397 -18.99 0.00 -14.03
C ARG A 397 -18.14 -0.98 -14.85
N ARG A 398 -18.64 -1.36 -16.04
CA ARG A 398 -17.99 -2.14 -17.12
C ARG A 398 -16.83 -3.05 -16.65
N GLY A 399 -17.16 -4.23 -16.11
CA GLY A 399 -16.18 -5.24 -15.66
C GLY A 399 -15.99 -5.28 -14.14
N ILE A 400 -16.26 -4.16 -13.46
CA ILE A 400 -16.36 -4.10 -12.00
C ILE A 400 -17.78 -4.55 -11.58
N ARG A 401 -17.87 -5.51 -10.66
CA ARG A 401 -19.14 -6.04 -10.17
C ARG A 401 -19.55 -5.30 -8.91
N GLN A 402 -20.83 -4.95 -8.80
CA GLN A 402 -21.38 -4.35 -7.59
C GLN A 402 -21.37 -5.35 -6.43
N GLY A 403 -21.16 -4.88 -5.21
CA GLY A 403 -21.10 -5.70 -4.01
C GLY A 403 -19.84 -6.55 -3.90
N PHE A 404 -18.82 -6.28 -4.71
CA PHE A 404 -17.57 -7.05 -4.73
C PHE A 404 -16.43 -6.25 -4.10
N VAL A 405 -15.54 -6.97 -3.42
CA VAL A 405 -14.30 -6.43 -2.84
C VAL A 405 -13.11 -7.05 -3.54
N TYR A 406 -12.33 -6.21 -4.20
CA TYR A 406 -11.13 -6.54 -4.96
C TYR A 406 -9.90 -6.31 -4.08
N TYR A 407 -8.94 -7.23 -4.11
CA TYR A 407 -7.71 -7.12 -3.33
C TYR A 407 -6.48 -7.58 -4.12
N THR A 408 -5.34 -6.91 -3.93
CA THR A 408 -4.10 -7.18 -4.68
C THR A 408 -3.37 -8.44 -4.22
N THR A 409 -3.50 -8.78 -2.94
CA THR A 409 -2.89 -9.94 -2.25
C THR A 409 -3.07 -11.27 -2.98
N ARG A 410 -4.22 -11.43 -3.63
CA ARG A 410 -4.51 -12.51 -4.55
C ARG A 410 -5.41 -11.98 -5.65
N ILE A 411 -4.80 -11.24 -6.56
CA ILE A 411 -5.43 -10.51 -7.67
C ILE A 411 -6.46 -11.32 -8.50
N ASN A 412 -6.41 -12.66 -8.45
CA ASN A 412 -7.30 -13.57 -9.18
C ASN A 412 -8.56 -13.94 -8.39
N ASP A 413 -8.66 -13.52 -7.13
CA ASP A 413 -9.79 -13.77 -6.26
C ASP A 413 -10.49 -12.44 -5.93
N VAL A 414 -11.81 -12.49 -5.85
CA VAL A 414 -12.65 -11.37 -5.44
C VAL A 414 -13.67 -11.85 -4.43
N PHE A 415 -13.99 -11.04 -3.43
CA PHE A 415 -14.99 -11.40 -2.43
C PHE A 415 -16.35 -10.82 -2.81
N ASP A 416 -17.36 -11.68 -2.95
CA ASP A 416 -18.75 -11.28 -3.16
C ASP A 416 -19.41 -11.10 -1.79
N THR A 417 -19.71 -9.85 -1.42
CA THR A 417 -20.34 -9.52 -0.12
C THR A 417 -21.80 -9.94 -0.03
N THR A 418 -22.45 -10.22 -1.16
CA THR A 418 -23.86 -10.64 -1.18
C THR A 418 -24.00 -12.13 -0.89
N SER A 419 -23.09 -12.94 -1.43
CA SER A 419 -23.07 -14.39 -1.17
C SER A 419 -22.07 -14.81 -0.09
N SER A 420 -21.25 -13.90 0.42
CA SER A 420 -20.16 -14.17 1.37
C SER A 420 -19.21 -15.26 0.87
N THR A 421 -18.85 -15.20 -0.41
CA THR A 421 -17.98 -16.20 -1.05
C THR A 421 -16.87 -15.57 -1.86
N VAL A 422 -15.70 -16.21 -1.85
CA VAL A 422 -14.61 -15.90 -2.79
C VAL A 422 -14.95 -16.45 -4.17
N ARG A 423 -14.80 -15.62 -5.21
CA ARG A 423 -14.99 -15.98 -6.61
C ARG A 423 -13.69 -15.76 -7.37
N ALA A 424 -13.42 -16.61 -8.36
CA ALA A 424 -12.32 -16.38 -9.29
C ALA A 424 -12.67 -15.22 -10.25
N ILE A 425 -11.73 -14.32 -10.45
CA ILE A 425 -11.81 -13.26 -11.44
C ILE A 425 -11.58 -13.88 -12.83
N THR A 426 -12.52 -13.65 -13.74
CA THR A 426 -12.49 -14.14 -15.14
C THR A 426 -11.52 -13.35 -16.03
N VAL A 427 -11.02 -12.24 -15.51
CA VAL A 427 -10.11 -11.30 -16.14
C VAL A 427 -8.71 -11.63 -15.61
N GLY A 428 -8.02 -12.57 -16.25
CA GLY A 428 -6.74 -13.07 -15.76
C GLY A 428 -5.69 -11.95 -15.69
N TRP A 429 -5.15 -11.66 -14.51
CA TRP A 429 -4.11 -10.66 -14.34
C TRP A 429 -2.71 -11.26 -14.56
N PRO A 430 -1.69 -10.45 -14.90
CA PRO A 430 -0.32 -10.94 -14.97
C PRO A 430 0.10 -11.57 -13.64
N ARG A 431 0.74 -12.75 -13.69
CA ARG A 431 1.34 -13.40 -12.51
C ARG A 431 2.33 -12.48 -11.76
N LEU A 432 2.90 -11.48 -12.43
CA LEU A 432 3.79 -10.48 -11.84
C LEU A 432 3.09 -9.63 -10.76
N CYS A 433 1.84 -9.22 -11.02
CA CYS A 433 1.09 -8.32 -10.14
C CYS A 433 0.66 -9.03 -8.81
N VAL A 434 0.85 -10.36 -8.68
CA VAL A 434 0.47 -11.18 -7.50
C VAL A 434 1.54 -11.19 -6.39
N ALA A 435 2.82 -10.99 -6.75
CA ALA A 435 3.94 -11.19 -5.83
C ALA A 435 4.60 -9.87 -5.39
N GLU A 436 4.16 -8.74 -5.92
CA GLU A 436 4.76 -7.43 -5.66
C GLU A 436 3.82 -6.56 -4.81
N LYS A 437 4.40 -5.64 -4.03
CA LYS A 437 3.70 -4.63 -3.19
C LYS A 437 2.90 -3.65 -4.07
N SER A 438 1.86 -4.15 -4.72
CA SER A 438 1.10 -3.44 -5.74
C SER A 438 -0.07 -2.67 -5.14
N GLY A 439 -0.41 -1.55 -5.77
CA GLY A 439 -1.48 -0.65 -5.34
C GLY A 439 -2.50 -0.39 -6.45
N TRP A 440 -3.75 -0.18 -6.05
CA TRP A 440 -4.78 0.29 -6.99
C TRP A 440 -4.58 1.76 -7.30
N PHE A 441 -4.76 2.13 -8.57
CA PHE A 441 -4.71 3.51 -9.03
C PHE A 441 -5.86 3.79 -9.99
N PHE A 442 -6.55 4.90 -9.78
CA PHE A 442 -7.74 5.27 -10.56
C PHE A 442 -7.41 6.48 -11.44
N PRO A 443 -7.36 6.30 -12.77
CA PRO A 443 -7.26 7.42 -13.70
C PRO A 443 -8.47 8.37 -13.55
N PRO A 444 -8.28 9.68 -13.73
CA PRO A 444 -9.38 10.65 -13.65
C PRO A 444 -10.41 10.37 -14.76
N GLU A 445 -11.68 10.67 -14.48
CA GLU A 445 -12.72 10.67 -15.51
C GLU A 445 -12.42 11.77 -16.53
N LEU A 446 -12.06 11.39 -17.76
CA LEU A 446 -11.93 12.34 -18.86
C LEU A 446 -13.32 12.85 -19.25
N VAL A 447 -13.62 14.10 -18.92
CA VAL A 447 -14.77 14.83 -19.49
C VAL A 447 -14.39 15.27 -20.90
N VAL A 448 -14.73 14.46 -21.91
CA VAL A 448 -14.43 14.73 -23.35
C VAL A 448 -15.59 15.35 -24.07
#